data_AF-A0A1B6HC33-F1
#
_entry.id   AF-A0A1B6HC33-F1
#
_cell.length_a   1.000
_cell.length_b   1.000
_cell.length_c   1.000
_cell.angle_alpha   90.00
_cell.angle_beta   90.00
_cell.angle_gamma   90.00
#
_symmetry.space_group_name_H-M   'P 1'
#
loop_
_entity.id
_entity.type
_entity.pdbx_description
1 polymer ?
#
loop_
_entity_poly.entity_id
_entity_poly.type
_entity_poly.pdbx_seq_one_letter_code
_entity_poly.pdbx_strand_id
1 'polypeptide(L)'
;MWYLSFVTVLLLGVGCNGSIRREDACTVCKGSNSTCRLVSGIFTRPQLPMGYNLITQLPQSACNLTITELKQSRNYLALRRIDGSFVLNGNWAINWSGDFEASGTPFSYTRDDDHHIESIHSPGPLIEPLDLMVIYQQPNPGIKYQYQLPMVRAEHAAKESVIAPPLLRHPASPNHVPEDHKAVDDRVNTRLNHPVFPYGNSAPARDIPPYAGDEAVKPRPKRKRKFAWKITGFTECSKSCGGGIQTAVIACVREHNQLTVTERRCAAFEKPSPQSVRCNLKPCVAEWVGGEWSECSVTCGEGVQTREILCRQEITTTLIMTVADGACLTPPSPLLHRIRTCQRPPCPLDSTRTDYPPSDAQWHMGLWSECSATCGLGVRTRSVTCPTSGCNPADRPPAESVCDMG
;
A
#
# COMPACT_ATOMS: atom_id res chain seq x y z
N MET A 1 24.00 30.10 54.24
CA MET A 1 23.16 28.97 53.79
C MET A 1 22.10 29.53 52.86
N TRP A 2 22.29 29.40 51.54
CA TRP A 2 21.31 29.79 50.54
C TRP A 2 20.56 28.52 50.11
N TYR A 3 19.26 28.45 50.37
CA TYR A 3 18.42 27.35 49.92
C TYR A 3 17.94 27.61 48.49
N LEU A 4 18.35 26.75 47.56
CA LEU A 4 17.73 26.62 46.25
C LEU A 4 16.30 26.08 46.44
N SER A 5 15.33 26.69 45.76
CA SER A 5 14.07 26.03 45.42
C SER A 5 13.88 26.13 43.91
N PHE A 6 13.97 24.96 43.28
CA PHE A 6 13.60 24.74 41.89
C PHE A 6 12.10 25.02 41.73
N VAL A 7 11.75 26.04 40.96
CA VAL A 7 10.40 26.16 40.39
C VAL A 7 10.49 25.62 38.97
N THR A 8 10.04 24.38 38.82
CA THR A 8 9.82 23.71 37.55
C THR A 8 8.76 24.49 36.77
N VAL A 9 9.16 25.13 35.67
CA VAL A 9 8.23 25.73 34.71
C VAL A 9 7.60 24.58 33.93
N LEU A 10 6.39 24.17 34.36
CA LEU A 10 5.52 23.29 33.58
C LEU A 10 4.98 24.10 32.40
N LEU A 11 5.50 23.85 31.20
CA LEU A 11 4.84 24.27 29.95
C LEU A 11 3.61 23.39 29.74
N LEU A 12 2.47 23.84 30.27
CA LEU A 12 1.18 23.25 29.94
C LEU A 12 0.84 23.63 28.50
N GLY A 13 0.82 22.64 27.61
CA GLY A 13 0.25 22.76 26.28
C GLY A 13 -1.19 23.28 26.38
N VAL A 14 -1.46 24.35 25.64
CA VAL A 14 -2.74 25.06 25.66
C VAL A 14 -3.79 24.19 24.97
N GLY A 15 -4.55 23.44 25.78
CA GLY A 15 -5.76 22.74 25.34
C GLY A 15 -6.97 23.67 25.25
N CYS A 16 -7.89 23.34 24.34
CA CYS A 16 -9.08 24.12 24.02
C CYS A 16 -9.88 24.51 25.29
N ASN A 17 -10.02 25.82 25.53
CA ASN A 17 -10.82 26.44 26.59
C ASN A 17 -10.67 25.86 28.01
N GLY A 18 -9.45 25.85 28.54
CA GLY A 18 -9.22 26.04 29.98
C GLY A 18 -9.84 25.03 30.93
N SER A 19 -10.14 23.81 30.48
CA SER A 19 -10.60 22.74 31.37
C SER A 19 -9.74 21.49 31.21
N ILE A 20 -9.27 20.95 32.34
CA ILE A 20 -8.55 19.68 32.43
C ILE A 20 -9.55 18.57 32.07
N ARG A 21 -9.64 18.22 30.78
CA ARG A 21 -10.50 17.13 30.30
C ARG A 21 -9.73 16.32 29.26
N ARG A 22 -9.76 14.98 29.41
CA ARG A 22 -9.13 14.04 28.47
C ARG A 22 -9.88 14.08 27.14
N GLU A 23 -9.13 14.29 26.08
CA GLU A 23 -9.58 14.19 24.69
C GLU A 23 -9.95 12.74 24.38
N ASP A 24 -10.98 12.53 23.56
CA ASP A 24 -11.23 11.23 22.92
C ASP A 24 -10.09 10.94 21.92
N ALA A 25 -9.80 9.67 21.64
CA ALA A 25 -8.72 9.23 20.74
C ALA A 25 -8.81 9.84 19.33
N CYS A 26 -9.98 10.39 19.00
CA CYS A 26 -10.22 11.22 17.85
C CYS A 26 -11.01 12.47 18.22
N THR A 27 -10.32 13.52 18.68
CA THR A 27 -10.65 14.97 18.66
C THR A 27 -12.09 15.45 18.94
N VAL A 28 -13.00 14.61 19.42
CA VAL A 28 -14.39 14.97 19.72
C VAL A 28 -14.60 14.92 21.22
N CYS A 29 -14.86 16.09 21.82
CA CYS A 29 -15.25 16.19 23.22
C CYS A 29 -16.61 15.49 23.41
N LYS A 30 -16.67 14.44 24.25
CA LYS A 30 -17.81 13.51 24.41
C LYS A 30 -18.10 12.60 23.19
N GLY A 31 -17.08 12.19 22.44
CA GLY A 31 -17.23 11.15 21.43
C GLY A 31 -17.51 9.77 22.04
N SER A 32 -18.37 8.98 21.39
CA SER A 32 -18.78 7.64 21.83
C SER A 32 -17.93 6.52 21.20
N ASN A 33 -16.66 6.77 20.84
CA ASN A 33 -15.84 5.87 20.00
C ASN A 33 -16.46 5.52 18.63
N SER A 34 -17.54 6.20 18.22
CA SER A 34 -18.30 5.93 16.99
C SER A 34 -17.99 6.91 15.86
N THR A 35 -17.01 7.79 16.05
CA THR A 35 -16.62 8.88 15.14
C THR A 35 -15.31 8.60 14.41
N CYS A 36 -14.71 7.43 14.62
CA CYS A 36 -13.39 7.10 14.09
C CYS A 36 -13.32 5.69 13.49
N ARG A 37 -12.68 5.57 12.32
CA ARG A 37 -12.38 4.27 11.70
C ARG A 37 -10.99 3.81 12.10
N LEU A 38 -10.87 2.59 12.62
CA LEU A 38 -9.58 1.95 12.86
C LEU A 38 -9.03 1.43 11.52
N VAL A 39 -7.81 1.83 11.17
CA VAL A 39 -7.05 1.29 10.06
C VAL A 39 -5.88 0.52 10.64
N SER A 40 -5.75 -0.75 10.26
CA SER A 40 -4.62 -1.58 10.67
C SER A 40 -4.13 -2.44 9.52
N GLY A 41 -2.86 -2.82 9.56
CA GLY A 41 -2.24 -3.66 8.53
C GLY A 41 -0.98 -4.33 9.05
N ILE A 42 -0.55 -5.37 8.33
CA ILE A 42 0.71 -6.07 8.60
C ILE A 42 1.47 -6.17 7.29
N PHE A 43 2.72 -5.71 7.30
CA PHE A 43 3.62 -5.76 6.15
C PHE A 43 4.58 -6.95 6.28
N THR A 44 4.33 -8.01 5.51
CA THR A 44 5.00 -9.33 5.66
C THR A 44 5.90 -9.70 4.48
N ARG A 45 6.26 -8.77 3.59
CA ARG A 45 7.17 -9.08 2.46
C ARG A 45 8.54 -9.49 2.99
N PRO A 46 8.99 -10.75 2.83
CA PRO A 46 10.17 -11.26 3.52
C PRO A 46 11.47 -10.79 2.87
N GLN A 47 11.48 -10.54 1.55
CA GLN A 47 12.65 -10.09 0.80
C GLN A 47 12.36 -8.73 0.17
N LEU A 48 13.24 -7.77 0.42
CA LEU A 48 13.16 -6.41 -0.11
C LEU A 48 14.53 -5.99 -0.67
N PRO A 49 14.58 -5.00 -1.57
CA PRO A 49 15.83 -4.32 -1.90
C PRO A 49 16.54 -3.79 -0.64
N MET A 50 17.87 -3.88 -0.61
CA MET A 50 18.66 -3.28 0.48
C MET A 50 18.41 -1.77 0.58
N GLY A 51 18.21 -1.27 1.81
CA GLY A 51 17.95 0.14 2.08
C GLY A 51 16.48 0.47 2.34
N TYR A 52 16.07 1.70 2.03
CA TYR A 52 14.75 2.23 2.37
C TYR A 52 13.65 1.67 1.47
N ASN A 53 12.65 1.02 2.07
CA ASN A 53 11.49 0.48 1.40
C ASN A 53 10.20 1.04 1.98
N LEU A 54 9.29 1.51 1.13
CA LEU A 54 7.99 2.02 1.56
C LEU A 54 7.07 0.88 2.02
N ILE A 55 6.52 1.03 3.22
CA ILE A 55 5.49 0.14 3.77
C ILE A 55 4.11 0.68 3.41
N THR A 56 3.82 1.92 3.82
CA THR A 56 2.54 2.60 3.59
C THR A 56 2.69 4.10 3.83
N GLN A 57 1.70 4.88 3.42
CA GLN A 57 1.60 6.30 3.77
C GLN A 57 0.58 6.47 4.90
N LEU A 58 1.02 7.11 5.98
CA LEU A 58 0.21 7.53 7.12
C LEU A 58 -0.49 8.84 6.72
N PRO A 59 -1.82 8.86 6.57
CA PRO A 59 -2.53 10.02 6.05
C PRO A 59 -2.61 11.16 7.08
N GLN A 60 -2.84 12.37 6.58
CA GLN A 60 -3.20 13.52 7.42
C GLN A 60 -4.41 13.18 8.31
N SER A 61 -4.43 13.76 9.50
CA SER A 61 -5.44 13.53 10.55
C SER A 61 -5.47 12.12 11.14
N ALA A 62 -4.47 11.27 10.83
CA ALA A 62 -4.30 10.01 11.55
C ALA A 62 -3.95 10.29 13.02
N CYS A 63 -4.64 9.61 13.92
CA CYS A 63 -4.43 9.67 15.37
C CYS A 63 -4.09 8.28 15.92
N ASN A 64 -3.54 8.25 17.13
CA ASN A 64 -3.27 7.03 17.88
C ASN A 64 -2.49 5.99 17.05
N LEU A 65 -1.36 6.44 16.49
CA LEU A 65 -0.49 5.65 15.63
C LEU A 65 0.31 4.67 16.49
N THR A 66 0.26 3.39 16.13
CA THR A 66 1.09 2.33 16.73
C THR A 66 1.73 1.51 15.63
N ILE A 67 3.05 1.51 15.56
CA ILE A 67 3.81 0.74 14.57
C ILE A 67 4.80 -0.12 15.35
N THR A 68 4.83 -1.42 15.07
CA THR A 68 5.64 -2.36 15.83
C THR A 68 6.11 -3.47 14.91
N GLU A 69 7.39 -3.80 14.98
CA GLU A 69 7.89 -5.01 14.35
C GLU A 69 7.28 -6.25 15.03
N LEU A 70 7.07 -7.36 14.31
CA LEU A 70 6.46 -8.56 14.90
C LEU A 70 7.47 -9.44 15.64
N LYS A 71 8.76 -9.33 15.29
CA LYS A 71 9.87 -10.06 15.90
C LYS A 71 11.12 -9.21 15.74
N GLN A 72 12.00 -9.22 16.72
CA GLN A 72 13.27 -8.49 16.65
C GLN A 72 14.06 -8.85 15.39
N SER A 73 14.52 -7.82 14.68
CA SER A 73 15.36 -7.96 13.50
C SER A 73 16.48 -6.92 13.45
N ARG A 74 17.32 -6.98 12.41
CA ARG A 74 18.34 -5.96 12.09
C ARG A 74 17.81 -4.87 11.16
N ASN A 75 16.51 -4.89 10.86
CA ASN A 75 15.87 -3.82 10.11
C ASN A 75 15.61 -2.64 11.05
N TYR A 76 15.30 -1.48 10.46
CA TYR A 76 14.95 -0.29 11.20
C TYR A 76 13.72 0.36 10.58
N LEU A 77 12.77 0.79 11.40
CA LEU A 77 11.63 1.59 10.96
C LEU A 77 12.09 3.04 10.70
N ALA A 78 11.54 3.68 9.69
CA ALA A 78 11.87 5.06 9.37
C ALA A 78 10.61 5.84 8.98
N LEU A 79 10.61 7.15 9.25
CA LEU A 79 9.54 8.06 8.87
C LEU A 79 10.09 9.15 7.95
N ARG A 80 9.47 9.33 6.80
CA ARG A 80 9.86 10.30 5.77
C ARG A 80 8.68 11.21 5.43
N ARG A 81 8.92 12.50 5.27
CA ARG A 81 7.94 13.46 4.76
C ARG A 81 7.80 13.31 3.23
N ILE A 82 6.72 13.89 2.68
CA ILE A 82 6.50 13.87 1.22
C ILE A 82 7.62 14.60 0.47
N ASP A 83 8.20 15.65 1.06
CA ASP A 83 9.31 16.43 0.48
C ASP A 83 10.63 15.65 0.40
N GLY A 84 10.66 14.42 0.93
CA GLY A 84 11.83 13.54 0.94
C GLY A 84 12.72 13.69 2.18
N SER A 85 12.45 14.67 3.05
CA SER A 85 13.17 14.81 4.33
C SER A 85 12.75 13.73 5.32
N PHE A 86 13.66 13.33 6.20
CA PHE A 86 13.41 12.29 7.20
C PHE A 86 13.16 12.88 8.57
N VAL A 87 12.15 12.34 9.24
CA VAL A 87 11.79 12.62 10.64
C VAL A 87 12.50 11.65 11.58
N LEU A 88 12.56 10.38 11.17
CA LEU A 88 13.13 9.30 11.97
C LEU A 88 13.93 8.36 11.08
N ASN A 89 15.13 8.00 11.54
CA ASN A 89 16.05 7.06 10.90
C ASN A 89 16.32 7.41 9.42
N GLY A 90 16.82 8.63 9.18
CA GLY A 90 17.10 9.16 7.85
C GLY A 90 18.58 9.26 7.50
N ASN A 91 18.87 9.45 6.21
CA ASN A 91 20.22 9.76 5.72
C ASN A 91 21.28 8.73 6.15
N TRP A 92 20.93 7.44 6.21
CA TRP A 92 21.81 6.35 6.68
C TRP A 92 22.24 6.45 8.14
N ALA A 93 21.59 7.30 8.93
CA ALA A 93 21.78 7.42 10.37
C ALA A 93 20.59 6.81 11.12
N ILE A 94 20.88 6.11 12.22
CA ILE A 94 19.88 5.53 13.11
C ILE A 94 19.81 6.37 14.38
N ASN A 95 18.60 6.82 14.72
CA ASN A 95 18.31 7.58 15.92
C ASN A 95 18.32 6.66 17.16
N TRP A 96 18.60 7.26 18.31
CA TRP A 96 18.44 6.61 19.62
C TRP A 96 16.96 6.55 20.00
N SER A 97 16.60 5.65 20.91
CA SER A 97 15.25 5.65 21.50
C SER A 97 14.96 7.02 22.14
N GLY A 98 13.74 7.52 22.01
CA GLY A 98 13.33 8.81 22.55
C GLY A 98 12.13 9.42 21.83
N ASP A 99 11.80 10.65 22.21
CA ASP A 99 10.67 11.40 21.66
C ASP A 99 11.14 12.45 20.64
N PHE A 100 10.43 12.55 19.51
CA PHE A 100 10.74 13.40 18.37
C PHE A 100 9.52 14.19 17.94
N GLU A 101 9.66 15.48 17.66
CA GLU A 101 8.55 16.32 17.19
C GLU A 101 8.46 16.33 15.66
N ALA A 102 7.30 15.93 15.12
CA ALA A 102 7.07 15.97 13.68
C ALA A 102 5.59 15.97 13.30
N SER A 103 5.26 16.56 12.15
CA SER A 103 3.88 16.64 11.65
C SER A 103 2.87 17.15 12.70
N GLY A 104 3.30 18.05 13.59
CA GLY A 104 2.47 18.64 14.64
C GLY A 104 2.14 17.73 15.83
N THR A 105 2.83 16.59 15.98
CA THR A 105 2.63 15.66 17.10
C THR A 105 3.97 15.06 17.55
N PRO A 106 4.11 14.71 18.84
CA PRO A 106 5.27 13.95 19.29
C PRO A 106 5.22 12.51 18.78
N PHE A 107 6.39 11.94 18.48
CA PHE A 107 6.62 10.55 18.13
C PHE A 107 7.55 9.93 19.16
N SER A 108 7.10 8.86 19.83
CA SER A 108 7.95 8.07 20.71
C SER A 108 8.50 6.88 19.94
N TYR A 109 9.81 6.74 19.91
CA TYR A 109 10.51 5.65 19.22
C TYR A 109 11.33 4.85 20.21
N THR A 110 11.21 3.52 20.16
CA THR A 110 11.91 2.61 21.07
C THR A 110 12.53 1.48 20.27
N ARG A 111 13.82 1.21 20.51
CA ARG A 111 14.58 0.16 19.83
C ARG A 111 15.42 -0.72 20.76
N ASP A 112 16.00 -0.14 21.79
CA ASP A 112 17.21 -0.70 22.41
C ASP A 112 17.07 -0.83 23.93
N ASP A 113 16.28 -1.83 24.33
CA ASP A 113 16.41 -2.51 25.61
C ASP A 113 16.15 -3.98 25.31
N ASP A 114 16.97 -4.90 25.82
CA ASP A 114 17.10 -6.35 25.47
C ASP A 114 15.79 -7.20 25.44
N HIS A 115 14.63 -6.59 25.65
CA HIS A 115 13.29 -7.21 25.68
C HIS A 115 12.23 -6.48 24.83
N HIS A 116 12.55 -5.36 24.17
CA HIS A 116 11.57 -4.56 23.44
C HIS A 116 11.74 -4.68 21.92
N ILE A 117 10.62 -4.94 21.24
CA ILE A 117 10.54 -4.96 19.79
C ILE A 117 10.46 -3.52 19.28
N GLU A 118 11.16 -3.23 18.18
CA GLU A 118 11.20 -1.88 17.60
C GLU A 118 9.78 -1.34 17.37
N SER A 119 9.51 -0.16 17.92
CA SER A 119 8.19 0.45 17.87
C SER A 119 8.22 1.96 17.74
N ILE A 120 7.19 2.49 17.09
CA ILE A 120 6.91 3.91 16.94
C ILE A 120 5.47 4.15 17.39
N HIS A 121 5.29 5.11 18.28
CA HIS A 121 3.99 5.54 18.78
C HIS A 121 3.80 7.04 18.59
N SER A 122 2.59 7.48 18.24
CA SER A 122 2.24 8.89 18.24
C SER A 122 0.76 9.11 18.53
N PRO A 123 0.39 10.07 19.41
CA PRO A 123 -1.01 10.38 19.66
C PRO A 123 -1.71 11.00 18.44
N GLY A 124 -0.99 11.71 17.56
CA GLY A 124 -1.58 12.51 16.49
C GLY A 124 -2.37 13.71 17.02
N PRO A 125 -3.21 14.36 16.20
CA PRO A 125 -3.40 14.12 14.77
C PRO A 125 -2.18 14.53 13.93
N LEU A 126 -1.88 13.78 12.87
CA LEU A 126 -0.91 14.23 11.87
C LEU A 126 -1.40 15.47 11.13
N ILE A 127 -0.62 16.55 11.11
CA ILE A 127 -0.92 17.75 10.32
C ILE A 127 -0.61 17.52 8.84
N GLU A 128 0.40 16.72 8.54
CA GLU A 128 0.84 16.34 7.19
C GLU A 128 1.02 14.82 7.10
N PRO A 129 0.78 14.20 5.93
CA PRO A 129 0.99 12.76 5.79
C PRO A 129 2.49 12.41 5.81
N LEU A 130 2.80 11.20 6.28
CA LEU A 130 4.17 10.67 6.41
C LEU A 130 4.28 9.30 5.75
N ASP A 131 5.39 9.06 5.06
CA ASP A 131 5.74 7.73 4.55
C ASP A 131 6.35 6.90 5.70
N LEU A 132 5.73 5.76 6.00
CA LEU A 132 6.29 4.73 6.86
C LEU A 132 7.19 3.81 6.03
N MET A 133 8.45 3.72 6.41
CA MET A 133 9.51 3.02 5.68
C MET A 133 10.16 1.95 6.56
N VAL A 134 10.78 0.95 5.93
CA VAL A 134 11.73 0.02 6.57
C VAL A 134 13.08 0.10 5.87
N ILE A 135 14.14 0.24 6.66
CA ILE A 135 15.53 0.10 6.23
C ILE A 135 15.86 -1.39 6.29
N TYR A 136 15.82 -2.05 5.14
CA TYR A 136 15.99 -3.48 5.03
C TYR A 136 17.47 -3.88 5.06
N GLN A 137 17.83 -4.75 6.01
CA GLN A 137 19.14 -5.40 6.16
C GLN A 137 19.03 -6.92 6.22
N GLN A 138 17.90 -7.46 6.70
CA GLN A 138 17.65 -8.90 6.81
C GLN A 138 16.17 -9.22 6.54
N PRO A 139 15.79 -10.49 6.33
CA PRO A 139 14.43 -10.85 6.03
C PRO A 139 13.42 -10.25 7.03
N ASN A 140 12.43 -9.54 6.50
CA ASN A 140 11.46 -8.80 7.30
C ASN A 140 10.53 -9.79 8.03
N PRO A 141 10.51 -9.79 9.37
CA PRO A 141 9.67 -10.70 10.15
C PRO A 141 8.19 -10.30 10.15
N GLY A 142 7.87 -9.12 9.64
CA GLY A 142 6.54 -8.55 9.64
C GLY A 142 6.51 -7.27 10.46
N ILE A 143 5.80 -6.25 9.96
CA ILE A 143 5.63 -4.97 10.66
C ILE A 143 4.14 -4.70 10.75
N LYS A 144 3.61 -4.61 11.98
CA LYS A 144 2.22 -4.25 12.23
C LYS A 144 2.12 -2.75 12.39
N TYR A 145 1.14 -2.14 11.74
CA TYR A 145 0.82 -0.73 11.93
C TYR A 145 -0.69 -0.59 12.15
N GLN A 146 -1.06 0.38 12.98
CA GLN A 146 -2.46 0.75 13.21
C GLN A 146 -2.55 2.24 13.51
N TYR A 147 -3.66 2.85 13.13
CA TYR A 147 -4.01 4.23 13.43
C TYR A 147 -5.52 4.43 13.28
N GLN A 148 -6.03 5.54 13.80
CA GLN A 148 -7.44 5.91 13.73
C GLN A 148 -7.62 7.11 12.80
N LEU A 149 -8.71 7.13 12.03
CA LEU A 149 -9.06 8.26 11.17
C LEU A 149 -10.47 8.80 11.48
N PRO A 150 -10.65 10.12 11.54
CA PRO A 150 -11.96 10.72 11.78
C PRO A 150 -12.91 10.41 10.61
N MET A 151 -14.13 9.96 10.95
CA MET A 151 -15.22 9.78 10.00
C MET A 151 -15.92 11.11 9.81
N VAL A 152 -15.60 11.82 8.71
CA VAL A 152 -16.31 13.06 8.36
C VAL A 152 -17.77 12.69 8.04
N ARG A 153 -18.73 13.26 8.78
CA ARG A 153 -20.16 13.16 8.42
C ARG A 153 -20.35 13.77 7.03
N ALA A 154 -21.03 13.04 6.16
CA ALA A 154 -21.27 13.36 4.75
C ALA A 154 -22.09 14.64 4.47
N GLU A 155 -22.24 15.54 5.45
CA GLU A 155 -23.11 16.73 5.36
C GLU A 155 -22.32 18.03 5.08
N HIS A 156 -20.99 18.03 5.21
CA HIS A 156 -20.16 19.24 5.00
C HIS A 156 -19.23 19.20 3.79
N ALA A 157 -19.09 18.07 3.09
CA ALA A 157 -18.27 17.96 1.88
C ALA A 157 -18.87 18.66 0.64
N ALA A 158 -20.10 19.18 0.73
CA ALA A 158 -20.79 19.85 -0.38
C ALA A 158 -20.53 21.36 -0.49
N LYS A 159 -19.65 21.96 0.34
CA LYS A 159 -19.47 23.42 0.38
C LYS A 159 -18.10 23.98 0.03
N GLU A 160 -17.17 23.16 -0.46
CA GLU A 160 -15.88 23.68 -0.92
C GLU A 160 -15.50 23.08 -2.29
N SER A 161 -16.32 23.38 -3.29
CA SER A 161 -15.93 23.28 -4.70
C SER A 161 -15.04 24.48 -5.05
N VAL A 162 -13.76 24.41 -4.70
CA VAL A 162 -12.77 25.31 -5.29
C VAL A 162 -12.42 24.77 -6.68
N ILE A 163 -12.90 25.49 -7.67
CA ILE A 163 -12.58 25.38 -9.10
C ILE A 163 -11.06 25.18 -9.25
N ALA A 164 -10.65 24.04 -9.83
CA ALA A 164 -9.25 23.81 -10.17
C ALA A 164 -8.78 24.87 -11.17
N PRO A 165 -7.73 25.66 -10.88
CA PRO A 165 -7.11 26.54 -11.86
C PRO A 165 -6.40 25.73 -12.97
N PRO A 166 -6.28 26.30 -14.18
CA PRO A 166 -5.86 25.58 -15.38
C PRO A 166 -4.39 25.17 -15.36
N LEU A 167 -4.13 24.08 -16.09
CA LEU A 167 -2.85 23.45 -16.40
C LEU A 167 -1.71 24.46 -16.67
N LEU A 168 -0.73 24.51 -15.78
CA LEU A 168 0.57 25.11 -16.09
C LEU A 168 1.42 24.12 -16.88
N ARG A 169 1.41 24.36 -18.18
CA ARG A 169 2.27 23.82 -19.24
C ARG A 169 3.74 24.15 -18.91
N HIS A 170 4.60 23.14 -18.83
CA HIS A 170 6.05 23.34 -18.80
C HIS A 170 6.53 24.00 -20.10
N PRO A 171 7.35 25.08 -20.03
CA PRO A 171 8.12 25.52 -21.18
C PRO A 171 9.39 24.68 -21.33
N ALA A 172 9.72 24.41 -22.59
CA ALA A 172 10.87 23.69 -23.05
C ALA A 172 12.21 24.31 -22.63
N SER A 173 13.22 23.45 -22.58
CA SER A 173 14.65 23.81 -22.58
C SER A 173 15.03 24.68 -23.77
N PRO A 174 16.07 25.51 -23.64
CA PRO A 174 17.14 25.39 -24.63
C PRO A 174 18.56 25.42 -24.05
N ASN A 175 19.43 24.71 -24.77
CA ASN A 175 20.88 24.65 -24.68
C ASN A 175 21.56 26.04 -24.60
N HIS A 176 22.62 26.16 -23.80
CA HIS A 176 23.87 26.78 -24.26
C HIS A 176 25.07 26.43 -23.34
N VAL A 177 26.13 25.90 -23.96
CA VAL A 177 27.52 25.83 -23.45
C VAL A 177 28.22 27.14 -23.85
N PRO A 178 29.15 27.69 -23.06
CA PRO A 178 30.53 27.73 -23.55
C PRO A 178 31.60 27.39 -22.49
N GLU A 179 32.73 26.95 -23.05
CA GLU A 179 33.99 26.52 -22.47
C GLU A 179 34.85 27.63 -21.84
N ASP A 180 35.68 27.17 -20.88
CA ASP A 180 37.12 27.44 -20.70
C ASP A 180 37.62 28.86 -20.38
N HIS A 181 38.27 29.02 -19.22
CA HIS A 181 39.54 29.75 -19.08
C HIS A 181 40.28 29.37 -17.79
N LYS A 182 41.58 29.09 -17.95
CA LYS A 182 42.56 28.67 -16.95
C LYS A 182 43.02 29.78 -15.99
N ALA A 183 43.32 29.31 -14.76
CA ALA A 183 44.46 29.61 -13.89
C ALA A 183 44.90 31.05 -13.65
N VAL A 184 44.95 31.47 -12.36
CA VAL A 184 46.12 32.11 -11.74
C VAL A 184 46.20 31.73 -10.25
N ASP A 185 47.45 31.55 -9.83
CA ASP A 185 48.07 31.30 -8.54
C ASP A 185 47.70 32.31 -7.44
N ASP A 186 47.68 31.88 -6.17
CA ASP A 186 48.26 32.69 -5.09
C ASP A 186 48.46 31.88 -3.80
N ARG A 187 49.72 31.86 -3.36
CA ARG A 187 50.20 31.37 -2.07
C ARG A 187 49.80 32.33 -0.95
N VAL A 188 49.63 31.82 0.28
CA VAL A 188 50.40 32.23 1.48
C VAL A 188 50.05 31.35 2.71
N ASN A 189 51.09 30.63 3.13
CA ASN A 189 51.57 30.22 4.47
C ASN A 189 50.76 30.50 5.77
N THR A 190 50.71 29.52 6.68
CA THR A 190 51.35 29.49 8.04
C THR A 190 50.85 28.25 8.83
N ARG A 191 51.71 27.27 9.12
CA ARG A 191 52.50 26.99 10.36
C ARG A 191 51.74 26.44 11.59
N LEU A 192 52.12 25.19 11.91
CA LEU A 192 52.50 24.60 13.23
C LEU A 192 51.51 24.62 14.41
N ASN A 193 51.25 23.43 14.96
CA ASN A 193 51.70 23.11 16.32
C ASN A 193 51.68 21.60 16.63
N HIS A 194 52.68 21.18 17.41
CA HIS A 194 52.92 19.86 17.99
C HIS A 194 52.89 20.02 19.53
N PRO A 195 52.58 18.97 20.30
CA PRO A 195 53.50 18.51 21.38
C PRO A 195 53.57 16.96 21.45
N VAL A 196 54.72 16.26 21.53
CA VAL A 196 55.83 16.15 22.53
C VAL A 196 55.63 15.05 23.61
N PHE A 197 56.39 13.93 23.41
CA PHE A 197 57.12 12.96 24.29
C PHE A 197 56.41 12.09 25.36
N PRO A 198 57.02 11.01 25.95
CA PRO A 198 58.37 10.37 25.76
C PRO A 198 58.47 8.81 25.75
N TYR A 199 59.63 8.32 25.24
CA TYR A 199 60.49 7.13 25.51
C TYR A 199 60.01 5.79 26.12
N GLY A 200 60.55 4.68 25.56
CA GLY A 200 60.68 3.38 26.25
C GLY A 200 61.44 2.27 25.51
N ASN A 201 62.76 2.21 25.72
CA ASN A 201 63.68 1.05 25.84
C ASN A 201 63.96 0.01 24.72
N SER A 202 65.25 -0.35 24.73
CA SER A 202 66.10 -1.22 23.91
C SER A 202 65.97 -2.74 24.13
N ALA A 203 66.25 -3.56 23.08
CA ALA A 203 67.25 -4.66 22.97
C ALA A 203 66.91 -5.63 21.77
N PRO A 204 67.74 -6.61 21.34
CA PRO A 204 68.39 -6.56 20.01
C PRO A 204 68.18 -7.76 19.06
N ALA A 205 68.57 -7.54 17.80
CA ALA A 205 69.02 -8.42 16.70
C ALA A 205 68.69 -9.94 16.69
N ARG A 206 68.05 -10.38 15.60
CA ARG A 206 68.39 -11.64 14.88
C ARG A 206 68.21 -11.47 13.36
N ASP A 207 69.28 -11.76 12.63
CA ASP A 207 69.37 -11.80 11.17
C ASP A 207 68.67 -13.03 10.57
N ILE A 208 67.86 -12.81 9.54
CA ILE A 208 67.45 -13.80 8.53
C ILE A 208 67.36 -13.07 7.18
N PRO A 209 68.09 -13.49 6.13
CA PRO A 209 67.94 -12.90 4.80
C PRO A 209 66.93 -13.70 3.96
N PRO A 210 66.09 -13.03 3.16
CA PRO A 210 65.60 -13.62 1.92
C PRO A 210 65.91 -12.66 0.75
N TYR A 211 66.67 -13.13 -0.24
CA TYR A 211 66.19 -13.84 -1.43
C TYR A 211 65.73 -12.89 -2.54
N ALA A 212 66.13 -13.25 -3.75
CA ALA A 212 66.14 -12.46 -4.98
C ALA A 212 64.80 -11.79 -5.32
N GLY A 213 64.90 -10.59 -5.88
CA GLY A 213 63.77 -9.79 -6.31
C GLY A 213 63.04 -10.41 -7.50
N ASP A 214 61.72 -10.52 -7.36
CA ASP A 214 60.80 -10.60 -8.48
C ASP A 214 60.44 -9.18 -8.92
N GLU A 215 60.79 -8.83 -10.16
CA GLU A 215 60.28 -7.62 -10.80
C GLU A 215 58.75 -7.70 -10.92
N ALA A 216 58.05 -6.80 -10.24
CA ALA A 216 56.62 -6.60 -10.41
C ALA A 216 56.33 -6.08 -11.83
N VAL A 217 55.74 -6.93 -12.68
CA VAL A 217 55.19 -6.55 -13.98
C VAL A 217 54.16 -5.45 -13.77
N LYS A 218 54.44 -4.24 -14.28
CA LYS A 218 53.53 -3.09 -14.23
C LYS A 218 52.21 -3.43 -14.96
N PRO A 219 51.02 -3.18 -14.36
CA PRO A 219 49.75 -3.44 -15.04
C PRO A 219 49.59 -2.53 -16.27
N ARG A 220 49.28 -3.12 -17.41
CA ARG A 220 49.05 -2.40 -18.67
C ARG A 220 47.87 -1.41 -18.52
N PRO A 221 47.93 -0.21 -19.14
CA PRO A 221 46.84 0.75 -19.07
C PRO A 221 45.57 0.18 -19.73
N LYS A 222 44.47 0.12 -18.98
CA LYS A 222 43.16 -0.34 -19.49
C LYS A 222 42.72 0.61 -20.61
N ARG A 223 42.62 0.11 -21.85
CA ARG A 223 42.06 0.84 -23.00
C ARG A 223 40.70 1.45 -22.61
N LYS A 224 40.54 2.78 -22.76
CA LYS A 224 39.24 3.45 -22.62
C LYS A 224 38.24 2.77 -23.57
N ARG A 225 37.11 2.30 -23.02
CA ARG A 225 36.10 1.56 -23.80
C ARG A 225 35.47 2.53 -24.80
N LYS A 226 35.23 2.09 -26.04
CA LYS A 226 34.61 2.93 -27.07
C LYS A 226 33.08 2.79 -27.09
N PHE A 227 32.57 1.69 -26.52
CA PHE A 227 31.17 1.29 -26.51
C PHE A 227 30.82 0.67 -25.16
N ALA A 228 29.58 0.87 -24.71
CA ALA A 228 29.07 0.34 -23.47
C ALA A 228 27.59 0.00 -23.58
N TRP A 229 27.13 -1.01 -22.83
CA TRP A 229 25.71 -1.26 -22.62
C TRP A 229 25.14 -0.18 -21.70
N LYS A 230 24.06 0.48 -22.12
CA LYS A 230 23.34 1.45 -21.28
C LYS A 230 21.83 1.27 -21.36
N ILE A 231 21.16 1.64 -20.28
CA ILE A 231 19.71 1.78 -20.25
C ILE A 231 19.37 3.02 -21.08
N THR A 232 18.63 2.82 -22.16
CA THR A 232 18.22 3.86 -23.11
C THR A 232 16.78 4.33 -22.90
N GLY A 233 15.98 3.56 -22.16
CA GLY A 233 14.61 3.86 -21.84
C GLY A 233 13.93 2.69 -21.12
N PHE A 234 12.61 2.72 -21.05
CA PHE A 234 11.78 1.64 -20.53
C PHE A 234 10.75 1.22 -21.59
N THR A 235 10.30 -0.03 -21.53
CA THR A 235 9.15 -0.50 -22.30
C THR A 235 7.88 0.23 -21.87
N GLU A 236 6.82 0.08 -22.65
CA GLU A 236 5.48 0.45 -22.17
C GLU A 236 5.15 -0.32 -20.88
N CYS A 237 4.37 0.34 -20.02
CA CYS A 237 3.93 -0.25 -18.78
C CYS A 237 2.90 -1.35 -19.05
N SER A 238 3.04 -2.50 -18.39
CA SER A 238 2.13 -3.64 -18.59
C SER A 238 0.66 -3.37 -18.23
N LYS A 239 0.38 -2.33 -17.44
CA LYS A 239 -0.96 -1.88 -17.06
C LYS A 239 -1.01 -0.36 -17.07
N SER A 240 -2.16 0.22 -17.40
CA SER A 240 -2.40 1.67 -17.37
C SER A 240 -2.75 2.20 -15.97
N CYS A 241 -3.15 1.33 -15.04
CA CYS A 241 -3.50 1.62 -13.65
C CYS A 241 -3.29 0.37 -12.76
N GLY A 242 -3.45 0.50 -11.44
CA GLY A 242 -3.32 -0.61 -10.50
C GLY A 242 -1.88 -1.14 -10.35
N GLY A 243 -0.89 -0.39 -10.84
CA GLY A 243 0.51 -0.77 -10.78
C GLY A 243 0.91 -1.85 -11.78
N GLY A 244 1.51 -1.46 -12.90
CA GLY A 244 2.14 -2.37 -13.85
C GLY A 244 3.66 -2.48 -13.65
N ILE A 245 4.30 -3.22 -14.54
CA ILE A 245 5.76 -3.36 -14.63
C ILE A 245 6.21 -2.85 -15.99
N GLN A 246 7.30 -2.08 -16.01
CA GLN A 246 8.04 -1.70 -17.20
C GLN A 246 9.49 -2.17 -17.08
N THR A 247 10.08 -2.57 -18.20
CA THR A 247 11.40 -3.20 -18.24
C THR A 247 12.41 -2.26 -18.90
N ALA A 248 13.61 -2.16 -18.34
CA ALA A 248 14.67 -1.32 -18.88
C ALA A 248 15.12 -1.82 -20.27
N VAL A 249 15.12 -0.91 -21.24
CA VAL A 249 15.61 -1.16 -22.60
C VAL A 249 17.11 -0.93 -22.63
N ILE A 250 17.87 -2.02 -22.68
CA ILE A 250 19.33 -2.00 -22.70
C ILE A 250 19.81 -2.03 -24.13
N ALA A 251 20.51 -0.97 -24.56
CA ALA A 251 21.10 -0.89 -25.88
C ALA A 251 22.60 -0.64 -25.81
N CYS A 252 23.32 -1.05 -26.86
CA CYS A 252 24.73 -0.75 -27.01
C CYS A 252 24.88 0.70 -27.47
N VAL A 253 25.59 1.53 -26.72
CA VAL A 253 25.81 2.94 -27.06
C VAL A 253 27.29 3.25 -27.20
N ARG A 254 27.59 4.26 -28.01
CA ARG A 254 28.95 4.80 -28.13
C ARG A 254 29.22 5.79 -27.00
N GLU A 255 30.34 5.66 -26.29
CA GLU A 255 30.57 6.43 -25.06
C GLU A 255 30.67 7.94 -25.27
N HIS A 256 31.16 8.42 -26.42
CA HIS A 256 31.38 9.85 -26.64
C HIS A 256 30.12 10.65 -26.96
N ASN A 257 29.10 10.05 -27.60
CA ASN A 257 27.89 10.75 -28.03
C ASN A 257 26.59 10.06 -27.62
N GLN A 258 26.66 8.97 -26.85
CA GLN A 258 25.51 8.17 -26.39
C GLN A 258 24.63 7.61 -27.53
N LEU A 259 25.13 7.60 -28.77
CA LEU A 259 24.36 7.10 -29.90
C LEU A 259 24.21 5.58 -29.82
N THR A 260 22.97 5.11 -29.95
CA THR A 260 22.66 3.68 -30.05
C THR A 260 23.27 3.10 -31.32
N VAL A 261 24.06 2.04 -31.14
CA VAL A 261 24.72 1.31 -32.22
C VAL A 261 24.31 -0.17 -32.17
N THR A 262 24.75 -0.93 -33.16
CA THR A 262 24.46 -2.36 -33.22
C THR A 262 25.04 -3.11 -32.02
N GLU A 263 24.26 -4.04 -31.45
CA GLU A 263 24.63 -4.83 -30.26
C GLU A 263 25.99 -5.52 -30.38
N ARG A 264 26.39 -5.91 -31.60
CA ARG A 264 27.70 -6.52 -31.89
C ARG A 264 28.88 -5.67 -31.42
N ARG A 265 28.75 -4.35 -31.35
CA ARG A 265 29.80 -3.43 -30.86
C ARG A 265 30.05 -3.55 -29.36
N CYS A 266 29.10 -4.10 -28.62
CA CYS A 266 29.20 -4.37 -27.19
C CYS A 266 29.29 -5.87 -26.86
N ALA A 267 29.39 -6.76 -27.85
CA ALA A 267 29.42 -8.22 -27.62
C ALA A 267 30.58 -8.70 -26.74
N ALA A 268 31.69 -7.95 -26.70
CA ALA A 268 32.83 -8.22 -25.84
C ALA A 268 32.61 -7.79 -24.37
N PHE A 269 31.48 -7.15 -24.06
CA PHE A 269 31.14 -6.69 -22.72
C PHE A 269 29.87 -7.40 -22.24
N GLU A 270 29.82 -7.70 -20.94
CA GLU A 270 28.67 -8.31 -20.30
C GLU A 270 27.45 -7.39 -20.40
N LYS A 271 26.36 -7.91 -20.97
CA LYS A 271 25.08 -7.19 -21.08
C LYS A 271 24.40 -7.22 -19.70
N PRO A 272 24.10 -6.07 -19.10
CA PRO A 272 23.39 -6.03 -17.82
C PRO A 272 22.05 -6.75 -17.90
N SER A 273 21.60 -7.30 -16.78
CA SER A 273 20.24 -7.83 -16.69
C SER A 273 19.22 -6.68 -16.79
N PRO A 274 18.13 -6.87 -17.54
CA PRO A 274 17.09 -5.85 -17.64
C PRO A 274 16.40 -5.68 -16.30
N GLN A 275 16.52 -4.46 -15.74
CA GLN A 275 15.84 -4.09 -14.50
C GLN A 275 14.35 -3.89 -14.77
N SER A 276 13.50 -4.38 -13.87
CA SER A 276 12.05 -4.15 -13.91
C SER A 276 11.66 -3.15 -12.82
N VAL A 277 10.82 -2.18 -13.19
CA VAL A 277 10.37 -1.10 -12.30
C VAL A 277 8.86 -1.03 -12.35
N ARG A 278 8.23 -0.69 -11.21
CA ARG A 278 6.78 -0.48 -11.16
C ARG A 278 6.39 0.84 -11.81
N CYS A 279 5.29 0.85 -12.51
CA CYS A 279 4.72 2.01 -13.19
C CYS A 279 3.20 2.08 -12.97
N ASN A 280 2.58 3.23 -13.23
CA ASN A 280 1.13 3.41 -13.17
C ASN A 280 0.50 2.97 -11.82
N LEU A 281 1.05 3.47 -10.72
CA LEU A 281 0.70 3.08 -9.34
C LEU A 281 -0.68 3.57 -8.87
N LYS A 282 -1.34 4.43 -9.64
CA LYS A 282 -2.67 4.94 -9.28
C LYS A 282 -3.69 3.80 -9.37
N PRO A 283 -4.63 3.68 -8.41
CA PRO A 283 -5.74 2.73 -8.51
C PRO A 283 -6.49 2.87 -9.83
N CYS A 284 -7.02 1.77 -10.34
CA CYS A 284 -7.93 1.80 -11.47
C CYS A 284 -9.25 2.48 -11.09
N VAL A 285 -10.03 2.88 -12.09
CA VAL A 285 -11.38 3.40 -11.86
C VAL A 285 -12.23 2.27 -11.25
N ALA A 286 -13.10 2.63 -10.31
CA ALA A 286 -14.00 1.66 -9.70
C ALA A 286 -15.13 1.28 -10.68
N GLU A 287 -15.48 0.00 -10.71
CA GLU A 287 -16.46 -0.55 -11.64
C GLU A 287 -17.50 -1.39 -10.90
N TRP A 288 -18.74 -1.34 -11.38
CA TRP A 288 -19.80 -2.21 -10.89
C TRP A 288 -19.62 -3.61 -11.41
N VAL A 289 -19.61 -4.56 -10.49
CA VAL A 289 -19.48 -5.99 -10.81
C VAL A 289 -20.51 -6.80 -10.03
N GLY A 290 -20.98 -7.88 -10.64
CA GLY A 290 -21.88 -8.81 -9.99
C GLY A 290 -21.09 -9.72 -9.04
N GLY A 291 -21.57 -9.86 -7.82
CA GLY A 291 -21.08 -10.88 -6.88
C GLY A 291 -21.43 -12.29 -7.33
N GLU A 292 -21.17 -13.25 -6.44
CA GLU A 292 -21.56 -14.64 -6.66
C GLU A 292 -23.08 -14.81 -6.63
N TRP A 293 -23.58 -15.74 -7.43
CA TRP A 293 -24.99 -16.10 -7.42
C TRP A 293 -25.31 -16.95 -6.20
N SER A 294 -26.44 -16.69 -5.57
CA SER A 294 -27.01 -17.54 -4.53
C SER A 294 -27.24 -18.96 -5.05
N GLU A 295 -27.46 -19.90 -4.14
CA GLU A 295 -28.04 -21.18 -4.54
C GLU A 295 -29.40 -20.98 -5.21
N CYS A 296 -29.77 -21.94 -6.06
CA CYS A 296 -31.08 -21.94 -6.70
C CYS A 296 -32.17 -22.07 -5.63
N SER A 297 -33.22 -21.24 -5.70
CA SER A 297 -34.31 -21.26 -4.71
C SER A 297 -35.09 -22.58 -4.65
N VAL A 298 -34.85 -23.50 -5.60
CA VAL A 298 -35.45 -24.83 -5.67
C VAL A 298 -34.42 -25.94 -5.79
N THR A 299 -34.82 -27.13 -5.38
CA THR A 299 -34.08 -28.39 -5.51
C THR A 299 -34.39 -29.14 -6.81
N CYS A 300 -35.57 -28.91 -7.42
CA CYS A 300 -36.01 -29.48 -8.69
C CYS A 300 -36.81 -28.44 -9.50
N GLY A 301 -36.89 -28.60 -10.82
CA GLY A 301 -37.62 -27.70 -11.71
C GLY A 301 -36.95 -26.33 -11.93
N GLU A 302 -37.76 -25.32 -12.24
CA GLU A 302 -37.29 -23.94 -12.47
C GLU A 302 -37.34 -23.14 -11.16
N GLY A 303 -36.26 -22.41 -10.87
CA GLY A 303 -36.18 -21.51 -9.73
C GLY A 303 -35.41 -20.23 -10.04
N VAL A 304 -35.04 -19.52 -8.99
CA VAL A 304 -34.40 -18.19 -9.07
C VAL A 304 -33.08 -18.18 -8.31
N GLN A 305 -32.08 -17.49 -8.87
CA GLN A 305 -30.87 -17.10 -8.16
C GLN A 305 -30.77 -15.58 -8.09
N THR A 306 -30.27 -15.08 -6.97
CA THR A 306 -30.03 -13.67 -6.74
C THR A 306 -28.55 -13.42 -6.47
N ARG A 307 -28.04 -12.24 -6.81
CA ARG A 307 -26.68 -11.81 -6.44
C ARG A 307 -26.67 -10.34 -6.06
N GLU A 308 -25.66 -9.94 -5.32
CA GLU A 308 -25.39 -8.54 -5.05
C GLU A 308 -24.64 -7.89 -6.22
N ILE A 309 -24.83 -6.58 -6.40
CA ILE A 309 -24.00 -5.76 -7.29
C ILE A 309 -23.11 -4.92 -6.39
N LEU A 310 -21.80 -5.03 -6.61
CA LEU A 310 -20.78 -4.45 -5.76
C LEU A 310 -19.92 -3.50 -6.59
N CYS A 311 -19.58 -2.35 -6.01
CA CYS A 311 -18.59 -1.46 -6.60
C CYS A 311 -17.19 -1.98 -6.23
N ARG A 312 -16.38 -2.41 -7.21
CA ARG A 312 -15.03 -2.95 -6.97
C ARG A 312 -13.97 -2.10 -7.64
N GLN A 313 -12.84 -1.93 -6.96
CA GLN A 313 -11.72 -1.14 -7.43
C GLN A 313 -10.41 -1.94 -7.33
N GLU A 314 -9.67 -2.00 -8.43
CA GLU A 314 -8.31 -2.54 -8.44
C GLU A 314 -7.32 -1.47 -7.94
N ILE A 315 -6.83 -1.65 -6.71
CA ILE A 315 -5.85 -0.75 -6.08
C ILE A 315 -4.44 -1.14 -6.52
N THR A 316 -4.17 -2.45 -6.53
CA THR A 316 -2.95 -3.01 -7.11
C THR A 316 -3.25 -4.28 -7.88
N THR A 317 -2.30 -4.79 -8.67
CA THR A 317 -2.39 -6.08 -9.39
C THR A 317 -2.89 -7.26 -8.55
N THR A 318 -2.68 -7.24 -7.24
CA THR A 318 -3.08 -8.31 -6.32
C THR A 318 -4.14 -7.88 -5.33
N LEU A 319 -4.59 -6.62 -5.37
CA LEU A 319 -5.53 -6.06 -4.42
C LEU A 319 -6.70 -5.42 -5.17
N ILE A 320 -7.81 -6.15 -5.18
CA ILE A 320 -9.12 -5.67 -5.63
C ILE A 320 -10.02 -5.62 -4.42
N MET A 321 -10.56 -4.45 -4.11
CA MET A 321 -11.43 -4.24 -2.94
C MET A 321 -12.84 -3.87 -3.37
N THR A 322 -13.82 -4.27 -2.57
CA THR A 322 -15.16 -3.70 -2.61
C THR A 322 -15.12 -2.33 -1.93
N VAL A 323 -15.53 -1.31 -2.65
CA VAL A 323 -15.54 0.09 -2.21
C VAL A 323 -16.98 0.57 -2.07
N ALA A 324 -17.17 1.75 -1.46
CA ALA A 324 -18.50 2.33 -1.34
C ALA A 324 -19.12 2.61 -2.72
N ASP A 325 -20.44 2.49 -2.82
CA ASP A 325 -21.21 2.70 -4.06
C ASP A 325 -20.89 4.03 -4.76
N GLY A 326 -20.66 5.10 -3.99
CA GLY A 326 -20.30 6.42 -4.52
C GLY A 326 -18.94 6.51 -5.21
N ALA A 327 -18.07 5.50 -5.08
CA ALA A 327 -16.82 5.43 -5.83
C ALA A 327 -17.05 5.06 -7.31
N CYS A 328 -18.14 4.35 -7.61
CA CYS A 328 -18.56 4.08 -8.98
C CYS A 328 -19.35 5.28 -9.51
N LEU A 329 -18.75 6.04 -10.43
CA LEU A 329 -19.27 7.33 -10.90
C LEU A 329 -20.52 7.22 -11.78
N THR A 330 -20.77 6.04 -12.34
CA THR A 330 -21.92 5.76 -13.22
C THR A 330 -22.77 4.67 -12.58
N PRO A 331 -24.09 4.60 -12.83
CA PRO A 331 -24.92 3.51 -12.30
C PRO A 331 -24.52 2.15 -12.90
N PRO A 332 -24.86 1.02 -12.24
CA PRO A 332 -24.61 -0.31 -12.78
C PRO A 332 -25.23 -0.47 -14.15
N SER A 333 -24.52 -1.16 -15.05
CA SER A 333 -25.06 -1.50 -16.37
C SER A 333 -26.40 -2.23 -16.23
N PRO A 334 -27.42 -1.92 -17.05
CA PRO A 334 -28.68 -2.67 -17.09
C PRO A 334 -28.48 -4.17 -17.36
N LEU A 335 -27.41 -4.51 -18.08
CA LEU A 335 -27.05 -5.91 -18.38
C LEU A 335 -26.48 -6.66 -17.17
N LEU A 336 -26.15 -5.94 -16.09
CA LEU A 336 -25.66 -6.52 -14.85
C LEU A 336 -26.84 -6.91 -13.95
N HIS A 337 -27.56 -7.95 -14.34
CA HIS A 337 -28.76 -8.40 -13.63
C HIS A 337 -28.46 -8.84 -12.20
N ARG A 338 -29.32 -8.48 -11.24
CA ARG A 338 -29.30 -9.00 -9.85
C ARG A 338 -29.94 -10.37 -9.71
N ILE A 339 -30.73 -10.79 -10.69
CA ILE A 339 -31.63 -11.93 -10.60
C ILE A 339 -31.51 -12.71 -11.91
N ARG A 340 -31.54 -14.05 -11.83
CA ARG A 340 -31.62 -14.92 -13.00
C ARG A 340 -32.43 -16.18 -12.70
N THR A 341 -32.91 -16.83 -13.75
CA THR A 341 -33.49 -18.17 -13.65
C THR A 341 -32.41 -19.24 -13.49
N CYS A 342 -32.73 -20.29 -12.76
CA CYS A 342 -31.92 -21.50 -12.64
C CYS A 342 -32.76 -22.73 -12.95
N GLN A 343 -32.15 -23.70 -13.63
CA GLN A 343 -32.78 -24.98 -13.98
C GLN A 343 -32.18 -26.10 -13.11
N ARG A 344 -33.04 -26.85 -12.44
CA ARG A 344 -32.71 -28.09 -11.74
C ARG A 344 -33.33 -29.28 -12.49
N PRO A 345 -32.97 -30.54 -12.14
CA PRO A 345 -33.64 -31.71 -12.69
C PRO A 345 -35.16 -31.60 -12.55
N PRO A 346 -35.94 -32.13 -13.51
CA PRO A 346 -37.40 -32.15 -13.39
C PRO A 346 -37.82 -32.71 -12.04
N CYS A 347 -38.82 -32.09 -11.41
CA CYS A 347 -39.38 -32.65 -10.19
C CYS A 347 -39.96 -34.03 -10.50
N PRO A 348 -39.79 -35.02 -9.62
CA PRO A 348 -40.40 -36.34 -9.78
C PRO A 348 -41.89 -36.18 -10.06
N LEU A 349 -42.34 -36.62 -11.23
CA LEU A 349 -43.76 -36.72 -11.53
C LEU A 349 -44.29 -37.95 -10.78
N ASP A 350 -45.25 -37.74 -9.89
CA ASP A 350 -45.97 -38.82 -9.21
C ASP A 350 -46.88 -39.53 -10.22
N SER A 351 -46.29 -40.36 -11.09
CA SER A 351 -47.03 -41.21 -12.04
C SER A 351 -46.86 -42.69 -11.77
N THR A 352 -46.30 -43.09 -10.63
CA THR A 352 -46.13 -44.51 -10.25
C THR A 352 -46.52 -44.80 -8.81
N ARG A 353 -47.61 -44.21 -8.32
CA ARG A 353 -48.21 -44.61 -7.03
C ARG A 353 -49.59 -45.21 -7.24
N THR A 354 -49.65 -46.40 -7.82
CA THR A 354 -50.89 -47.20 -7.93
C THR A 354 -51.15 -48.12 -6.74
N ASP A 355 -50.40 -48.06 -5.64
CA ASP A 355 -50.62 -48.96 -4.49
C ASP A 355 -50.46 -48.32 -3.11
N TYR A 356 -50.86 -47.05 -2.95
CA TYR A 356 -51.06 -46.49 -1.60
C TYR A 356 -52.34 -45.65 -1.57
N PRO A 357 -53.16 -45.75 -0.50
CA PRO A 357 -54.33 -44.90 -0.35
C PRO A 357 -53.91 -43.43 -0.42
N PRO A 358 -54.75 -42.54 -0.99
CA PRO A 358 -54.39 -41.16 -1.26
C PRO A 358 -54.03 -40.50 0.08
N SER A 359 -52.74 -40.21 0.27
CA SER A 359 -52.36 -39.30 1.33
C SER A 359 -52.80 -37.92 0.88
N ASP A 360 -53.71 -37.29 1.64
CA ASP A 360 -54.17 -35.88 1.52
C ASP A 360 -53.04 -34.84 1.71
N ALA A 361 -51.78 -35.24 1.49
CA ALA A 361 -50.58 -34.46 1.70
C ALA A 361 -49.99 -34.00 0.37
N GLN A 362 -50.75 -33.13 -0.31
CA GLN A 362 -50.29 -32.45 -1.52
C GLN A 362 -49.84 -31.02 -1.18
N TRP A 363 -48.83 -30.51 -1.89
CA TRP A 363 -48.44 -29.10 -1.79
C TRP A 363 -49.50 -28.21 -2.44
N HIS A 364 -50.05 -27.26 -1.67
CA HIS A 364 -50.97 -26.24 -2.17
C HIS A 364 -50.19 -24.96 -2.53
N MET A 365 -50.46 -24.44 -3.73
CA MET A 365 -49.86 -23.22 -4.26
C MET A 365 -50.89 -22.09 -4.25
N GLY A 366 -50.55 -20.97 -3.63
CA GLY A 366 -51.33 -19.75 -3.70
C GLY A 366 -51.14 -19.00 -5.02
N LEU A 367 -51.86 -17.89 -5.16
CA LEU A 367 -51.66 -16.95 -6.26
C LEU A 367 -50.29 -16.29 -6.16
N TRP A 368 -49.74 -15.93 -7.32
CA TRP A 368 -48.53 -15.10 -7.37
C TRP A 368 -48.84 -13.69 -6.90
N SER A 369 -47.89 -13.11 -6.16
CA SER A 369 -47.86 -11.69 -5.84
C SER A 369 -47.66 -10.85 -7.10
N GLU A 370 -47.88 -9.54 -6.96
CA GLU A 370 -47.36 -8.57 -7.91
C GLU A 370 -45.83 -8.67 -8.00
N CYS A 371 -45.28 -8.23 -9.13
CA CYS A 371 -43.84 -8.22 -9.34
C CYS A 371 -43.17 -7.23 -8.37
N SER A 372 -42.04 -7.62 -7.77
CA SER A 372 -41.29 -6.73 -6.87
C SER A 372 -40.71 -5.50 -7.58
N ALA A 373 -40.64 -5.52 -8.91
CA ALA A 373 -40.15 -4.43 -9.73
C ALA A 373 -41.30 -3.85 -10.56
N THR A 374 -41.25 -2.54 -10.79
CA THR A 374 -42.20 -1.82 -11.66
C THR A 374 -41.66 -1.61 -13.08
N CYS A 375 -40.39 -1.95 -13.33
CA CYS A 375 -39.72 -1.93 -14.63
C CYS A 375 -38.56 -2.94 -14.64
N GLY A 376 -38.27 -3.56 -15.78
CA GLY A 376 -37.24 -4.60 -15.92
C GLY A 376 -37.51 -5.87 -15.08
N LEU A 377 -36.44 -6.60 -14.75
CA LEU A 377 -36.53 -7.87 -14.02
C LEU A 377 -36.86 -7.68 -12.53
N GLY A 378 -37.82 -8.45 -12.04
CA GLY A 378 -38.20 -8.55 -10.62
C GLY A 378 -38.49 -9.99 -10.20
N VAL A 379 -38.94 -10.16 -8.96
CA VAL A 379 -39.37 -11.45 -8.39
C VAL A 379 -40.81 -11.33 -7.94
N ARG A 380 -41.60 -12.36 -8.23
CA ARG A 380 -42.92 -12.58 -7.65
C ARG A 380 -42.87 -13.80 -6.74
N THR A 381 -43.62 -13.73 -5.65
CA THR A 381 -43.66 -14.79 -4.63
C THR A 381 -45.07 -15.36 -4.51
N ARG A 382 -45.21 -16.59 -4.04
CA ARG A 382 -46.52 -17.21 -3.73
C ARG A 382 -46.43 -18.06 -2.48
N SER A 383 -47.55 -18.25 -1.80
CA SER A 383 -47.62 -19.18 -0.66
C SER A 383 -47.52 -20.63 -1.15
N VAL A 384 -46.64 -21.42 -0.55
CA VAL A 384 -46.53 -22.87 -0.80
C VAL A 384 -46.66 -23.59 0.54
N THR A 385 -47.82 -24.19 0.78
CA THR A 385 -48.20 -24.78 2.07
C THR A 385 -48.55 -26.25 1.91
N CYS A 386 -48.15 -27.07 2.87
CA CYS A 386 -48.61 -28.45 2.96
C CYS A 386 -49.73 -28.55 4.00
N PRO A 387 -50.97 -28.90 3.64
CA PRO A 387 -52.10 -28.96 4.58
C PRO A 387 -51.97 -30.04 5.66
N THR A 388 -51.20 -31.10 5.40
CA THR A 388 -51.00 -32.24 6.32
C THR A 388 -49.51 -32.52 6.50
N SER A 389 -49.06 -33.24 7.53
CA SER A 389 -47.61 -33.43 7.80
C SER A 389 -46.90 -34.42 6.85
N GLY A 390 -47.48 -34.74 5.69
CA GLY A 390 -47.03 -35.81 4.80
C GLY A 390 -46.39 -35.36 3.48
N CYS A 391 -46.29 -34.05 3.18
CA CYS A 391 -45.69 -33.63 1.92
C CYS A 391 -44.18 -33.86 1.94
N ASN A 392 -43.67 -34.45 0.85
CA ASN A 392 -42.25 -34.60 0.63
C ASN A 392 -41.59 -33.23 0.34
N PRO A 393 -40.57 -32.81 1.10
CA PRO A 393 -39.82 -31.58 0.84
C PRO A 393 -39.15 -31.55 -0.54
N ALA A 394 -38.81 -32.71 -1.11
CA ALA A 394 -38.16 -32.79 -2.42
C ALA A 394 -39.07 -32.36 -3.58
N ASP A 395 -40.38 -32.49 -3.40
CA ASP A 395 -41.40 -32.18 -4.41
C ASP A 395 -42.03 -30.79 -4.18
N ARG A 396 -41.43 -29.96 -3.30
CA ARG A 396 -41.94 -28.64 -2.96
C ARG A 396 -41.89 -27.72 -4.20
N PRO A 397 -43.04 -27.22 -4.69
CA PRO A 397 -43.08 -26.31 -5.83
C PRO A 397 -42.32 -24.99 -5.58
N PRO A 398 -41.86 -24.29 -6.63
CA PRO A 398 -41.20 -23.00 -6.49
C PRO A 398 -42.11 -21.99 -5.79
N ALA A 399 -41.61 -21.38 -4.71
CA ALA A 399 -42.29 -20.27 -4.04
C ALA A 399 -41.96 -18.90 -4.66
N GLU A 400 -40.97 -18.85 -5.55
CA GLU A 400 -40.46 -17.64 -6.19
C GLU A 400 -40.26 -17.87 -7.69
N SER A 401 -40.47 -16.83 -8.49
CA SER A 401 -40.30 -16.86 -9.94
C SER A 401 -39.86 -15.49 -10.44
N VAL A 402 -39.06 -15.44 -11.51
CA VAL A 402 -38.68 -14.19 -12.18
C VAL A 402 -39.89 -13.63 -12.94
N CYS A 403 -40.13 -12.34 -12.80
CA CYS A 403 -41.04 -11.56 -13.62
C CYS A 403 -40.26 -10.50 -14.40
N ASP A 404 -40.74 -10.15 -15.59
CA ASP A 404 -40.15 -9.11 -16.44
C ASP A 404 -41.23 -8.06 -16.73
N MET A 405 -40.96 -6.82 -16.36
CA MET A 405 -41.89 -5.68 -16.47
C MET A 405 -41.51 -4.72 -17.60
N GLY A 406 -40.56 -5.09 -18.47
CA GLY A 406 -40.16 -4.31 -19.65
C GLY A 406 -38.89 -3.50 -19.43
#